data_AF-A0A969B6N3-F1
#
_entry.id   AF-A0A969B6N3-F1
#
_cell.length_a   1.000
_cell.length_b   1.000
_cell.length_c   1.000
_cell.angle_alpha   90.00
_cell.angle_beta   90.00
_cell.angle_gamma   90.00
#
_symmetry.space_group_name_H-M   'P 1'
#
loop_
_entity.id
_entity.type
_entity.pdbx_description
1 polymer ?
#
loop_
_entity_poly.entity_id
_entity_poly.type
_entity_poly.pdbx_seq_one_letter_code
_entity_poly.pdbx_strand_id
1 'polypeptide(L)'
;MGQLNLTEYIQQPEKLNLFTLNQLKSLVDRYPYFQAARVLYTRNLKNLGHHNYQQQLALTATMVGDRKALYHFLHKSTAETENVAVPEPQATEPKQVETALASRKK
;
A
#
# COMPACT_ATOMS: atom_id res chain seq x y z
N MET A 1 -26.80 -2.88 3.17
CA MET A 1 -25.43 -2.48 3.55
C MET A 1 -24.61 -3.75 3.70
N GLY A 2 -23.62 -3.99 2.83
CA GLY A 2 -22.80 -5.21 2.89
C GLY A 2 -21.88 -5.21 4.10
N GLN A 3 -21.84 -6.33 4.82
CA GLN A 3 -20.96 -6.52 5.98
C GLN A 3 -19.53 -6.76 5.50
N LEU A 4 -18.57 -6.07 6.10
CA LEU A 4 -17.14 -6.25 5.79
C LEU A 4 -16.65 -7.56 6.41
N ASN A 5 -16.20 -8.51 5.58
CA ASN A 5 -15.77 -9.83 6.02
C ASN A 5 -14.25 -10.03 5.82
N LEU A 6 -13.45 -9.63 6.82
CA LEU A 6 -11.98 -9.64 6.74
C LEU A 6 -11.42 -11.04 6.41
N THR A 7 -11.99 -12.08 7.01
CA THR A 7 -11.53 -13.47 6.82
C THR A 7 -11.67 -13.91 5.36
N GLU A 8 -12.77 -13.55 4.71
CA GLU A 8 -12.99 -13.84 3.29
C GLU A 8 -11.94 -13.15 2.42
N TYR A 9 -11.65 -11.87 2.68
CA TYR A 9 -10.67 -11.11 1.90
C TYR A 9 -9.22 -11.54 2.14
N ILE A 10 -8.91 -12.11 3.31
CA ILE A 10 -7.58 -12.71 3.57
C ILE A 10 -7.41 -13.97 2.73
N GLN A 11 -8.46 -14.80 2.61
CA GLN A 11 -8.42 -16.03 1.81
C GLN A 11 -8.51 -15.75 0.30
N GLN A 12 -9.29 -14.73 -0.08
CA GLN A 12 -9.58 -14.38 -1.47
C GLN A 12 -9.37 -12.88 -1.69
N PRO A 13 -8.12 -12.41 -1.69
CA PRO A 13 -7.80 -11.00 -1.85
C PRO A 13 -8.22 -10.43 -3.21
N GLU A 14 -8.48 -11.28 -4.21
CA GLU A 14 -8.99 -10.87 -5.53
C GLU A 14 -10.40 -10.25 -5.48
N LYS A 15 -11.20 -10.55 -4.43
CA LYS A 15 -12.56 -10.01 -4.24
C LYS A 15 -12.58 -8.55 -3.80
N LEU A 16 -11.42 -7.99 -3.46
CA LEU A 16 -11.30 -6.59 -3.03
C LEU A 16 -11.59 -5.63 -4.19
N ASN A 17 -12.41 -4.63 -3.93
CA ASN A 17 -12.93 -3.68 -4.92
C ASN A 17 -13.00 -2.25 -4.34
N LEU A 18 -13.64 -1.31 -5.06
CA LEU A 18 -13.77 0.08 -4.64
C LEU A 18 -14.63 0.26 -3.37
N PHE A 19 -15.61 -0.60 -3.14
CA PHE A 19 -16.44 -0.54 -1.94
C PHE A 19 -15.63 -0.96 -0.71
N THR A 20 -14.92 -2.09 -0.79
CA THR A 20 -14.05 -2.56 0.30
C THR A 20 -12.93 -1.58 0.58
N LEU A 21 -12.42 -0.87 -0.44
CA LEU A 21 -11.38 0.13 -0.28
C LEU A 21 -11.81 1.25 0.68
N ASN A 22 -13.02 1.79 0.49
CA ASN A 22 -13.55 2.86 1.33
C ASN A 22 -13.81 2.39 2.77
N GLN A 23 -14.33 1.17 2.92
CA GLN A 23 -14.56 0.59 4.24
C GLN A 23 -13.24 0.32 4.97
N LEU A 24 -12.26 -0.29 4.31
CA LEU A 24 -10.93 -0.55 4.87
C LEU A 24 -10.20 0.75 5.21
N LYS A 25 -10.28 1.78 4.35
CA LYS A 25 -9.73 3.10 4.64
C LYS A 25 -10.31 3.66 5.94
N SER A 26 -11.63 3.68 6.05
CA SER A 26 -12.32 4.18 7.26
C SER A 26 -11.89 3.42 8.52
N LEU A 27 -11.64 2.12 8.38
CA LEU A 27 -11.24 1.25 9.48
C LEU A 27 -9.78 1.46 9.90
N VAL A 28 -8.87 1.68 8.94
CA VAL A 28 -7.47 2.04 9.19
C VAL A 28 -7.36 3.45 9.80
N ASP A 29 -8.18 4.39 9.34
CA ASP A 29 -8.21 5.76 9.89
C ASP A 29 -8.71 5.75 11.35
N ARG A 30 -9.71 4.92 11.66
CA ARG A 30 -10.26 4.78 13.02
C ARG A 30 -9.34 3.99 13.95
N TYR A 31 -8.69 2.95 13.43
CA TYR A 31 -7.84 2.04 14.20
C TYR A 31 -6.46 1.91 13.53
N PRO A 32 -5.56 2.89 13.72
CA PRO A 32 -4.29 2.97 13.00
C PRO A 32 -3.39 1.73 13.16
N TYR A 33 -3.51 1.04 14.30
CA TYR A 33 -2.73 -0.13 14.68
C TYR A 33 -3.32 -1.47 14.23
N PHE A 34 -4.48 -1.48 13.56
CA PHE A 34 -5.12 -2.71 13.12
C PHE A 34 -4.40 -3.28 11.89
N GLN A 35 -3.35 -4.07 12.14
CA GLN A 35 -2.45 -4.60 11.13
C GLN A 35 -3.18 -5.34 10.01
N ALA A 36 -4.11 -6.25 10.33
CA ALA A 36 -4.84 -7.03 9.32
C ALA A 36 -5.63 -6.13 8.35
N ALA A 37 -6.33 -5.13 8.88
CA ALA A 37 -7.05 -4.16 8.05
C ALA A 37 -6.12 -3.35 7.16
N ARG A 38 -4.95 -2.95 7.69
CA ARG A 38 -3.96 -2.18 6.92
C ARG A 38 -3.29 -3.01 5.81
N VAL A 39 -3.00 -4.28 6.09
CA VAL A 39 -2.49 -5.22 5.08
C VAL A 39 -3.52 -5.42 3.96
N LEU A 40 -4.79 -5.64 4.32
CA LEU A 40 -5.87 -5.74 3.33
C LEU A 40 -6.09 -4.44 2.56
N TYR A 41 -6.02 -3.28 3.23
CA TYR A 41 -6.11 -1.98 2.58
C TYR A 41 -5.00 -1.79 1.55
N THR A 42 -3.76 -2.16 1.92
CA THR A 42 -2.60 -2.12 1.03
C THR A 42 -2.76 -3.06 -0.16
N ARG A 43 -3.24 -4.29 0.06
CA ARG A 43 -3.56 -5.23 -1.03
C ARG A 43 -4.67 -4.70 -1.93
N ASN A 44 -5.71 -4.09 -1.36
CA ASN A 44 -6.81 -3.51 -2.13
C ASN A 44 -6.33 -2.35 -3.02
N LEU A 45 -5.46 -1.48 -2.48
CA LEU A 45 -4.82 -0.40 -3.26
C LEU A 45 -3.99 -0.95 -4.41
N LYS A 46 -3.26 -2.06 -4.18
CA LYS A 46 -2.49 -2.75 -5.21
C LYS A 46 -3.40 -3.27 -6.32
N ASN A 47 -4.45 -4.02 -5.97
CA ASN A 47 -5.38 -4.61 -6.93
C ASN A 47 -6.03 -3.54 -7.82
N LEU A 48 -6.29 -2.36 -7.27
CA LEU A 48 -6.92 -1.25 -7.97
C LEU A 48 -5.91 -0.32 -8.69
N GLY A 49 -4.61 -0.61 -8.62
CA GLY A 49 -3.58 0.26 -9.21
C GLY A 49 -3.56 1.68 -8.64
N HIS A 50 -3.95 1.85 -7.37
CA HIS A 50 -4.17 3.16 -6.79
C HIS A 50 -2.85 3.87 -6.45
N HIS A 51 -2.72 5.15 -6.79
CA HIS A 51 -1.51 5.96 -6.59
C HIS A 51 -0.95 5.92 -5.14
N ASN A 52 -1.83 5.90 -4.14
CA ASN A 52 -1.43 5.79 -2.72
C ASN A 52 -0.84 4.44 -2.29
N TYR A 53 -0.78 3.43 -3.17
CA TYR A 53 -0.28 2.09 -2.83
C TYR A 53 1.13 2.14 -2.24
N GLN A 54 2.07 2.86 -2.86
CA GLN A 54 3.46 2.90 -2.42
C GLN A 54 3.61 3.51 -1.02
N GLN A 55 2.90 4.61 -0.76
CA GLN A 55 2.91 5.25 0.56
C GLN A 55 2.35 4.31 1.64
N GLN A 56 1.24 3.63 1.36
CA GLN A 56 0.65 2.68 2.31
C GLN A 56 1.51 1.44 2.50
N LEU A 57 2.18 0.95 1.45
CA LEU A 57 3.11 -0.17 1.56
C LEU A 57 4.24 0.13 2.56
N ALA A 58 4.84 1.32 2.50
CA ALA A 58 5.89 1.72 3.43
C ALA A 58 5.40 1.74 4.90
N LEU A 59 4.20 2.26 5.14
CA LEU A 59 3.58 2.26 6.47
C LEU A 59 3.30 0.83 6.95
N THR A 60 2.69 0.01 6.11
CA THR A 60 2.36 -1.38 6.42
C THR A 60 3.60 -2.21 6.72
N ALA A 61 4.67 -2.06 5.92
CA ALA A 61 5.94 -2.77 6.10
C ALA A 61 6.67 -2.41 7.41
N THR A 62 6.38 -1.23 7.97
CA THR A 62 6.90 -0.82 9.29
C THR A 62 6.12 -1.47 10.44
N MET A 63 4.84 -1.81 10.21
CA MET A 63 3.96 -2.34 11.25
C MET A 63 3.94 -3.87 11.33
N VAL A 64 4.15 -4.57 10.22
CA VAL A 64 4.16 -6.04 10.22
C VAL A 64 5.49 -6.59 10.73
N GLY A 65 5.43 -7.68 11.49
CA GLY A 65 6.63 -8.37 11.99
C GLY A 65 7.38 -9.16 10.90
N ASP A 66 6.64 -9.73 9.94
CA ASP A 66 7.23 -10.53 8.85
C ASP A 66 6.97 -9.87 7.49
N ARG A 67 8.01 -9.22 6.97
CA ARG A 67 7.98 -8.56 5.65
C ARG A 67 7.97 -9.56 4.48
N LYS A 68 8.49 -10.79 4.67
CA LYS A 68 8.42 -11.84 3.64
C LYS A 68 6.98 -12.32 3.50
N ALA A 69 6.30 -12.57 4.61
CA ALA A 69 4.89 -12.91 4.61
C ALA A 69 4.04 -11.82 3.94
N LEU A 70 4.28 -10.54 4.25
CA LEU A 70 3.63 -9.42 3.58
C LEU A 70 3.90 -9.42 2.07
N TYR A 71 5.16 -9.56 1.67
CA TYR A 71 5.53 -9.61 0.25
C TYR A 71 4.78 -10.73 -0.47
N HIS A 72 4.79 -11.94 0.08
CA HIS A 72 4.08 -13.08 -0.49
C HIS A 72 2.57 -12.82 -0.58
N PHE A 73 1.96 -12.26 0.48
CA PHE A 73 0.54 -11.91 0.45
C PHE A 73 0.21 -10.86 -0.62
N LEU A 74 1.09 -9.87 -0.81
CA LEU A 74 0.89 -8.82 -1.80
C LEU A 74 1.19 -9.24 -3.23
N HIS A 75 1.95 -10.32 -3.47
CA HIS A 75 2.40 -10.71 -4.82
C HIS A 75 1.90 -12.07 -5.27
N LYS A 76 1.45 -12.95 -4.37
CA LYS A 76 0.74 -14.16 -4.76
C LYS A 76 -0.67 -13.79 -5.20
N SER A 77 -0.87 -13.73 -6.51
CA SER A 77 -2.16 -14.06 -7.13
C SER A 77 -1.93 -15.34 -7.93
N THR A 78 -2.96 -16.17 -8.07
CA THR A 78 -2.90 -17.46 -8.77
C THR A 78 -2.85 -17.25 -10.28
N ALA A 79 -1.80 -16.60 -10.78
CA ALA A 79 -1.33 -16.63 -12.15
C ALA A 79 -0.02 -15.84 -12.17
N GLU A 80 0.99 -16.42 -12.81
CA GLU A 80 2.19 -15.73 -13.28
C GLU A 80 3.26 -15.45 -12.21
N THR A 81 4.05 -16.50 -12.00
CA THR A 81 5.49 -16.41 -11.88
C THR A 81 6.07 -15.68 -13.09
N GLU A 82 5.98 -14.35 -13.14
CA GLU A 82 6.84 -13.55 -14.00
C GLU A 82 7.84 -12.78 -13.15
N ASN A 83 9.02 -13.38 -13.06
CA ASN A 83 10.34 -12.73 -12.98
C ASN A 83 10.34 -11.30 -12.41
N VAL A 84 10.27 -11.17 -11.08
CA VAL A 84 10.65 -9.91 -10.42
C VAL A 84 12.08 -10.06 -9.92
N ALA A 85 13.02 -9.69 -10.79
CA ALA A 85 14.31 -9.18 -10.36
C ALA A 85 14.08 -8.23 -9.18
N VAL A 86 14.79 -8.47 -8.08
CA VAL A 86 14.84 -7.55 -6.94
C VAL A 86 15.07 -6.15 -7.51
N PRO A 87 14.14 -5.18 -7.37
CA PRO A 87 14.47 -3.82 -7.76
C PRO A 87 15.57 -3.39 -6.78
N GLU A 88 16.78 -3.28 -7.33
CA GLU A 88 17.90 -2.57 -6.73
C GLU A 88 17.37 -1.24 -6.18
N PRO A 89 17.77 -0.82 -4.96
CA PRO A 89 17.25 0.38 -4.34
C PRO A 89 17.47 1.55 -5.30
N GLN A 90 16.39 2.03 -5.91
CA GLN A 90 16.42 3.28 -6.66
C GLN A 90 16.74 4.36 -5.64
N ALA A 91 18.01 4.76 -5.62
CA ALA A 91 18.45 6.00 -5.01
C ALA A 91 17.59 7.11 -5.61
N THR A 92 16.63 7.60 -4.82
CA THR A 92 15.94 8.83 -5.15
C THR A 92 16.97 9.94 -5.15
N GLU A 93 17.42 10.34 -6.35
CA GLU A 93 18.15 11.58 -6.54
C GLU A 93 17.36 12.74 -5.90
N PRO A 94 18.05 13.68 -5.23
CA PRO A 94 17.41 14.78 -4.53
C PRO A 94 16.74 15.70 -5.55
N LYS A 95 15.41 15.83 -5.45
CA LYS A 95 14.61 16.82 -6.16
C LYS A 95 15.17 18.22 -5.83
N GLN A 96 15.75 18.90 -6.82
CA GLN A 96 16.24 20.27 -6.64
C GLN A 96 15.07 21.16 -6.23
N VAL A 97 15.14 21.66 -4.99
CA VAL A 97 14.30 22.75 -4.51
C VAL A 97 14.88 24.04 -5.07
N GLU A 98 14.26 24.54 -6.14
CA GLU A 98 14.53 25.88 -6.66
C GLU A 98 14.04 26.90 -5.63
N THR A 99 14.93 27.32 -4.74
CA THR A 99 14.71 28.43 -3.82
C THR A 99 14.60 29.73 -4.61
N ALA A 100 13.37 30.21 -4.81
CA ALA A 100 13.11 31.60 -5.16
C ALA A 100 13.48 32.48 -3.96
N LEU A 101 14.71 33.01 -3.97
CA LEU A 101 15.16 34.06 -3.05
C LEU A 101 15.11 35.40 -3.76
N ALA A 102 14.15 36.22 -3.35
CA ALA A 102 14.08 37.64 -3.65
C ALA A 102 15.25 38.40 -3.01
N SER A 103 15.91 39.28 -3.78
CA SER A 103 16.56 40.52 -3.32
C SER A 103 16.93 41.35 -4.55
N ARG A 104 16.31 42.50 -4.83
CA ARG A 104 16.40 43.82 -4.15
C ARG A 104 17.76 44.51 -4.41
N LYS A 105 17.66 45.70 -5.02
CA LYS A 105 18.66 46.77 -5.28
C LYS A 105 19.60 46.59 -6.48
N LYS A 106 19.37 47.41 -7.51
CA LYS A 106 20.14 48.64 -7.72
C LYS A 106 19.30 49.68 -8.46
#